data_AF-A0A3D1ZIU6-F1
#
_entry.id   AF-A0A3D1ZIU6-F1
#
_cell.length_a   1.000
_cell.length_b   1.000
_cell.length_c   1.000
_cell.angle_alpha   90.00
_cell.angle_beta   90.00
_cell.angle_gamma   90.00
#
_symmetry.space_group_name_H-M   'P 1'
#
loop_
_entity.id
_entity.type
_entity.pdbx_description
1 polymer ?
#
loop_
_entity_poly.entity_id
_entity_poly.type
_entity_poly.pdbx_seq_one_letter_code
_entity_poly.pdbx_strand_id
1 'polypeptide(L)' 'MLLGGDNRVRTSNGSVSIILPGLPNVSLDASTSNGSVVSRIPMTTISSEKTHLRATVGNGDVELSVQTSNGSITFR' A
#
# COMPACT_ATOMS: atom_id res chain seq x y z
N MET A 1 17.61 15.69 7.60
CA MET A 1 16.70 15.30 6.51
C MET A 1 17.01 13.85 6.20
N LEU A 2 16.18 12.91 6.64
CA LEU A 2 16.44 11.48 6.44
C LEU A 2 15.89 11.09 5.06
N LEU A 3 16.80 10.56 4.23
CA LEU A 3 16.55 9.97 2.92
C LEU A 3 15.36 9.00 2.96
N GLY A 4 14.58 9.01 1.87
CA GLY A 4 13.50 8.08 1.62
C GLY A 4 13.91 6.63 1.87
N GLY A 5 13.28 6.01 2.86
CA GLY A 5 13.33 4.57 3.03
C GLY A 5 12.33 3.92 2.08
N ASP A 6 12.82 3.16 1.10
CA ASP A 6 11.98 2.27 0.31
C ASP A 6 11.53 1.10 1.21
N ASN A 7 10.26 1.10 1.59
CA ASN A 7 9.66 0.04 2.37
C ASN A 7 8.97 -0.95 1.45
N ARG A 8 9.50 -2.18 1.37
CA ARG A 8 8.97 -3.22 0.49
C ARG A 8 8.45 -4.42 1.25
N VAL A 9 7.20 -4.80 0.96
CA VAL A 9 6.56 -6.02 1.47
C VAL A 9 6.21 -6.93 0.30
N ARG A 10 6.65 -8.20 0.38
CA ARG A 10 6.35 -9.22 -0.64
C ARG A 10 5.91 -10.53 -0.01
N THR A 11 4.81 -11.11 -0.52
CA THR A 11 4.32 -12.42 -0.09
C THR A 11 3.80 -13.22 -1.28
N SER A 12 4.04 -14.53 -1.35
CA SER A 12 3.46 -15.34 -2.44
C SER A 12 2.07 -15.86 -2.08
N ASN A 13 1.89 -16.38 -0.86
CA ASN A 13 0.64 -16.94 -0.38
C ASN A 13 0.27 -16.27 0.95
N GLY A 14 -0.93 -15.71 1.03
CA GLY A 14 -1.44 -15.04 2.22
C GLY A 14 -1.80 -13.57 1.99
N SER A 15 -2.80 -13.12 2.74
CA SER A 15 -3.25 -11.73 2.73
C SER A 15 -2.26 -10.85 3.49
N VAL A 16 -2.01 -9.66 2.96
CA VAL A 16 -1.16 -8.65 3.60
C VAL A 16 -2.07 -7.63 4.25
N SER A 17 -1.75 -7.25 5.49
CA SER A 17 -2.34 -6.04 6.04
C SER A 17 -1.32 -5.11 6.64
N ILE A 18 -1.42 -3.87 6.17
CA ILE A 18 -0.59 -2.76 6.58
C ILE A 18 -1.42 -1.92 7.54
N ILE A 19 -0.83 -1.61 8.70
CA ILE A 19 -1.38 -0.69 9.68
C ILE A 19 -0.59 0.60 9.57
N LEU A 20 -1.26 1.71 9.28
CA LEU A 20 -0.64 3.03 9.15
C LEU A 20 -1.09 3.95 10.29
N PRO A 21 -0.50 3.82 11.50
CA PRO A 21 -0.91 4.61 12.64
C PRO A 21 -0.61 6.09 12.40
N GLY A 22 -1.61 6.96 12.65
CA GLY A 22 -1.43 8.41 12.59
C GLY A 22 -1.32 9.01 11.19
N LEU A 23 -1.71 8.29 10.12
CA LEU A 23 -1.69 8.77 8.73
C LEU A 23 -0.33 9.37 8.32
N PRO A 24 0.73 8.55 8.23
CA PRO A 24 2.06 9.03 7.89
C PRO A 24 2.12 9.58 6.46
N ASN A 25 3.12 10.42 6.17
CA ASN A 25 3.38 10.93 4.82
C ASN A 25 3.98 9.82 3.93
N VAL A 26 3.14 9.06 3.24
CA VAL A 26 3.56 7.88 2.48
C VAL A 26 2.89 7.82 1.10
N SER A 27 3.69 7.60 0.07
CA SER A 27 3.25 7.20 -1.27
C SER A 27 3.17 5.67 -1.33
N LEU A 28 2.03 5.15 -1.76
CA LEU A 28 1.69 3.72 -1.76
C LEU A 28 1.62 3.20 -3.19
N ASP A 29 2.28 2.08 -3.47
CA ASP A 29 2.06 1.25 -4.67
C ASP A 29 1.83 -0.21 -4.25
N ALA A 30 0.60 -0.68 -4.38
CA ALA A 30 0.17 -1.96 -3.85
C ALA A 30 -0.50 -2.82 -4.92
N SER A 31 0.03 -4.01 -5.21
CA SER A 31 -0.49 -4.91 -6.25
C SER A 31 -0.67 -6.35 -5.80
N THR A 32 -1.69 -7.01 -6.33
CA THR A 32 -1.95 -8.44 -6.17
C THR A 32 -2.26 -9.11 -7.50
N SER A 33 -1.92 -10.39 -7.68
CA SER A 33 -2.26 -11.13 -8.90
C SER A 33 -3.69 -11.68 -8.87
N ASN A 34 -4.06 -12.36 -7.78
CA ASN A 34 -5.34 -13.08 -7.67
C ASN A 34 -6.28 -12.56 -6.58
N GLY A 35 -5.85 -11.55 -5.81
CA GLY A 35 -6.63 -10.99 -4.70
C GLY A 35 -7.34 -9.69 -5.04
N SER A 36 -7.53 -8.88 -4.00
CA SER A 36 -7.98 -7.50 -4.13
C SER A 36 -7.16 -6.55 -3.26
N VAL A 37 -7.10 -5.28 -3.65
CA VAL A 37 -6.50 -4.22 -2.84
C VAL A 37 -7.60 -3.32 -2.30
N VAL A 38 -7.64 -3.14 -0.97
CA VAL A 38 -8.67 -2.37 -0.29
C VAL A 38 -8.03 -1.40 0.69
N SER A 39 -8.51 -0.16 0.68
CA SER A 39 -8.17 0.84 1.69
C SER A 39 -9.36 1.12 2.61
N ARG A 40 -9.09 1.24 3.92
CA ARG A 40 -10.05 1.68 4.94
C ARG A 40 -9.60 2.94 5.69
N ILE A 41 -8.63 3.66 5.15
CA ILE A 41 -8.13 4.92 5.70
C ILE A 41 -8.27 6.02 4.64
N PRO A 42 -8.42 7.29 5.07
CA PRO A 42 -8.40 8.41 4.14
C PRO A 42 -7.05 8.48 3.42
N MET A 43 -7.11 8.54 2.09
CA MET A 43 -5.94 8.66 1.22
C MET A 43 -6.34 9.38 -0.06
N THR A 44 -5.37 10.06 -0.68
CA THR A 44 -5.53 10.65 -2.01
C THR A 44 -5.22 9.57 -3.04
N THR A 45 -6.26 8.95 -3.59
CA THR A 45 -6.12 7.92 -4.62
C THR A 45 -5.68 8.52 -5.94
N ILE A 46 -4.61 7.96 -6.52
CA ILE A 46 -4.08 8.30 -7.85
C ILE A 46 -4.65 7.33 -8.88
N SER A 47 -4.65 6.03 -8.56
CA SER A 47 -5.27 4.98 -9.35
C SER A 47 -5.78 3.88 -8.42
N SER A 48 -6.96 3.35 -8.69
CA SER A 48 -7.53 2.25 -7.93
C SER A 48 -8.24 1.29 -8.88
N GLU A 49 -7.70 0.09 -8.95
CA GLU A 49 -8.26 -1.06 -9.63
C GLU A 49 -8.53 -2.17 -8.60
N LYS A 50 -9.18 -3.25 -9.03
CA LYS A 50 -9.42 -4.39 -8.14
C LYS A 50 -8.12 -4.94 -7.54
N THR A 51 -7.08 -5.04 -8.37
CA THR A 51 -5.82 -5.73 -8.06
C THR A 51 -4.64 -4.77 -7.88
N HIS A 52 -4.84 -3.47 -8.05
CA HIS A 52 -3.77 -2.47 -7.96
C HIS A 52 -4.28 -1.18 -7.31
N LEU A 53 -3.50 -0.60 -6.40
CA LEU A 53 -3.78 0.68 -5.77
C LEU A 53 -2.53 1.52 -5.77
N ARG A 54 -2.64 2.74 -6.30
CA ARG A 54 -1.69 3.83 -6.07
C ARG A 54 -2.39 4.97 -5.35
N ALA A 55 -1.84 5.36 -4.22
CA ALA A 55 -2.41 6.42 -3.40
C ALA A 55 -1.35 7.11 -2.56
N THR A 56 -1.65 8.30 -2.08
CA THR A 56 -0.80 9.04 -1.15
C THR A 56 -1.55 9.30 0.15
N VAL A 57 -0.88 9.08 1.27
CA VAL A 57 -1.30 9.52 2.60
C VAL A 57 -0.42 10.71 2.98
N GLY A 58 -1.02 11.81 3.41
CA GLY A 58 -0.30 13.05 3.68
C GLY A 58 0.46 13.58 2.46
N ASN A 59 1.74 13.92 2.64
CA ASN A 59 2.58 14.52 1.59
C ASN A 59 3.32 13.51 0.70
N GLY A 60 3.32 12.22 1.04
CA GLY A 60 4.01 11.20 0.24
C GLY A 60 5.53 11.19 0.32
N ASP A 61 6.09 11.66 1.44
CA ASP A 61 7.54 11.83 1.64
C ASP A 61 8.33 10.51 1.63
N VAL A 62 7.66 9.37 1.82
CA VAL A 62 8.25 8.02 1.90
C VAL A 62 7.49 7.07 0.96
N GLU A 63 8.18 6.16 0.29
CA GLU A 63 7.56 5.17 -0.59
C GLU A 63 7.33 3.83 0.13
N LEU A 64 6.14 3.24 -0.08
CA LEU A 64 5.76 1.92 0.41
C LEU A 64 5.21 1.07 -0.74
N SER A 65 5.96 0.03 -1.11
CA SER A 65 5.56 -0.94 -2.12
C SER A 65 5.10 -2.26 -1.49
N VAL A 66 3.89 -2.71 -1.84
CA VAL A 66 3.31 -3.95 -1.32
C VAL A 66 2.91 -4.86 -2.46
N GLN A 67 3.42 -6.08 -2.51
CA GLN A 67 3.09 -7.04 -3.56
C GLN A 67 2.70 -8.38 -2.97
N THR A 68 1.62 -8.96 -3.48
CA THR A 68 1.25 -10.35 -3.18
C THR A 68 0.78 -11.09 -4.42
N SER A 69 0.86 -12.42 -4.46
CA SER A 69 0.34 -13.19 -5.59
C SER A 69 -1.08 -13.70 -5.32
N ASN A 70 -1.31 -14.36 -4.19
CA ASN A 70 -2.57 -15.07 -3.90
C ASN A 70 -3.37 -14.51 -2.73
N GLY A 71 -3.05 -13.32 -2.24
CA GLY A 71 -3.75 -12.69 -1.11
C GLY A 71 -4.36 -11.34 -1.44
N SER A 72 -5.29 -10.88 -0.60
CA SER A 72 -5.73 -9.49 -0.62
C SER A 72 -4.79 -8.61 0.19
N ILE A 73 -4.65 -7.37 -0.24
CA ILE A 73 -3.93 -6.33 0.48
C ILE A 73 -4.96 -5.42 1.14
N THR A 74 -4.80 -5.15 2.43
CA THR A 74 -5.68 -4.24 3.17
C THR A 74 -4.89 -3.20 3.93
N PHE A 75 -5.18 -1.93 3.65
CA PHE A 75 -4.69 -0.78 4.41
C PHE A 75 -5.71 -0.39 5.48
N ARG A 76 -5.25 -0.28 6.73
CA ARG A 76 -6.09 0.07 7.88
C ARG A 76 -5.35 0.96 8.88
#